data_AF-X1UBF3-F1
#
_entry.id   AF-X1UBF3-F1
#
_cell.length_a   1.000
_cell.length_b   1.000
_cell.length_c   1.000
_cell.angle_alpha   90.00
_cell.angle_beta   90.00
_cell.angle_gamma   90.00
#
_symmetry.space_group_name_H-M   'P 1'
#
loop_
_entity.id
_entity.type
_entity.pdbx_description
1 polymer ?
#
loop_
_entity_poly.entity_id
_entity_poly.type
_entity_poly.pdbx_seq_one_letter_code
_entity_poly.pdbx_strand_id
1 'polypeptide(L)'
;KFYNQRKKEQSISFDMLRASVNLVLASILIAMGTSLKLPLSTTYVTFMVIMGTSLADRAWGRESAVNRITGVITVISGWFFTALSAFTVAFLVALIIHWTGFTGIILLILLVLFIVIKTRTVHKKRDEEEQKIKESYYADEELKSENILETCKKDVSEIISSISKLFSNIYTGLIKEDRKSLKGTLKEIKLTRSLPAKAMASANVPTRTINFNILILKSQFST
;
A
#
# COMPACT_ATOMS: atom_id res chain seq x y z
N LYS A 1 -34.74 2.46 13.60
CA LYS A 1 -33.48 2.71 14.35
C LYS A 1 -33.00 1.46 15.11
N PHE A 2 -33.86 0.80 15.89
CA PHE A 2 -33.52 -0.40 16.69
C PHE A 2 -33.08 -1.64 15.89
N TYR A 3 -33.63 -1.88 14.69
CA TYR A 3 -33.26 -3.04 13.87
C TYR A 3 -31.80 -3.01 13.37
N ASN A 4 -31.32 -1.83 12.96
CA ASN A 4 -29.92 -1.66 12.54
C ASN A 4 -28.94 -1.76 13.72
N GLN A 5 -29.33 -1.36 14.93
CA GLN A 5 -28.51 -1.53 16.13
C GLN A 5 -28.32 -3.00 16.49
N ARG A 6 -29.39 -3.82 16.51
CA ARG A 6 -29.27 -5.26 16.81
C ARG A 6 -28.45 -6.02 15.76
N LYS A 7 -28.61 -5.68 14.47
CA LYS A 7 -27.81 -6.28 13.39
C LYS A 7 -26.33 -5.89 13.49
N LYS A 8 -26.04 -4.63 13.85
CA LYS A 8 -24.67 -4.15 14.07
C LYS A 8 -24.04 -4.82 15.29
N GLU A 9 -24.79 -4.97 16.37
CA GLU A 9 -24.35 -5.64 17.60
C GLU A 9 -24.09 -7.14 17.39
N GLN A 10 -24.95 -7.82 16.63
CA GLN A 10 -24.70 -9.21 16.19
C GLN A 10 -23.46 -9.32 15.30
N SER A 11 -23.25 -8.42 14.33
CA SER A 11 -22.03 -8.47 13.50
C SER A 11 -20.76 -8.25 14.33
N ILE A 12 -20.82 -7.36 15.32
CA ILE A 12 -19.68 -7.06 16.20
C ILE A 12 -19.37 -8.26 17.11
N SER A 13 -20.38 -8.95 17.64
CA SER A 13 -20.16 -10.11 18.50
C SER A 13 -19.57 -11.31 17.75
N PHE A 14 -19.95 -11.53 16.49
CA PHE A 14 -19.34 -12.56 15.65
C PHE A 14 -17.88 -12.25 15.27
N ASP A 15 -17.54 -10.98 15.02
CA ASP A 15 -16.15 -10.58 14.76
C ASP A 15 -15.25 -10.75 15.98
N MET A 16 -15.76 -10.45 17.19
CA MET A 16 -15.04 -10.70 18.44
C MET A 16 -14.76 -12.20 18.64
N LEU A 17 -15.73 -13.06 18.32
CA LEU A 17 -15.56 -14.51 18.40
C LEU A 17 -14.52 -15.01 17.38
N ARG A 18 -14.57 -14.53 16.14
CA ARG A 18 -13.58 -14.90 15.11
C ARG A 18 -12.16 -14.46 15.52
N ALA A 19 -12.02 -13.28 16.13
CA ALA A 19 -10.75 -12.78 16.63
C ALA A 19 -10.22 -13.62 17.80
N SER A 20 -11.07 -13.96 18.78
CA SER A 20 -10.67 -14.77 19.93
C SER A 20 -10.25 -16.18 19.52
N VAL A 21 -10.96 -16.82 18.59
CA VAL A 21 -10.59 -18.14 18.07
C VAL A 21 -9.25 -18.10 17.35
N ASN A 22 -9.02 -17.11 16.48
CA ASN A 22 -7.73 -16.96 15.79
C ASN A 22 -6.56 -16.75 16.77
N LEU A 23 -6.79 -15.96 17.83
CA LEU A 23 -5.79 -15.74 18.88
C LEU A 23 -5.48 -17.03 19.63
N VAL A 24 -6.51 -17.79 20.03
CA VAL A 24 -6.36 -19.06 20.77
C VAL A 24 -5.68 -20.12 19.92
N LEU A 25 -6.03 -20.24 18.64
CA LEU A 25 -5.37 -21.19 17.73
C LEU A 25 -3.90 -20.83 17.52
N ALA A 26 -3.59 -19.55 17.31
CA ALA A 26 -2.21 -19.09 17.19
C ALA A 26 -1.41 -19.34 18.48
N SER A 27 -1.99 -19.06 19.66
CA SER A 27 -1.31 -19.23 20.94
C SER A 27 -1.04 -20.70 21.27
N ILE A 28 -1.98 -21.61 20.99
CA ILE A 28 -1.79 -23.06 21.18
C ILE A 28 -0.67 -23.58 20.25
N LEU A 29 -0.64 -23.17 18.99
CA LEU A 29 0.42 -23.57 18.05
C LEU A 29 1.79 -23.06 18.47
N ILE A 30 1.87 -21.80 18.93
CA ILE A 30 3.11 -21.21 19.45
C ILE A 30 3.56 -21.94 20.72
N ALA A 31 2.65 -22.20 21.66
CA ALA A 31 2.94 -22.93 22.90
C ALA A 31 3.44 -24.35 22.61
N MET A 32 2.82 -25.05 21.66
CA MET A 32 3.23 -26.38 21.24
C MET A 32 4.62 -26.36 20.59
N GLY A 33 4.89 -25.41 19.69
CA GLY A 33 6.21 -25.25 19.06
C GLY A 33 7.31 -24.89 20.07
N THR A 34 6.97 -24.07 21.07
CA THR A 34 7.90 -23.68 22.14
C THR A 34 8.19 -24.83 23.10
N SER A 35 7.19 -25.69 23.38
CA SER A 35 7.36 -26.92 24.16
C SER A 35 8.41 -27.85 23.52
N LEU A 36 8.44 -27.90 22.18
CA LEU A 36 9.43 -28.66 21.40
C LEU A 36 10.78 -27.93 21.24
N LYS A 37 10.99 -26.79 21.91
CA LYS A 37 12.20 -25.93 21.82
C LYS A 37 12.57 -25.52 20.39
N LEU A 38 11.58 -25.43 19.51
CA LEU A 38 11.79 -24.94 18.15
C LEU A 38 11.75 -23.41 18.16
N PRO A 39 12.75 -22.70 17.59
CA PRO A 39 12.68 -21.26 17.39
C PRO A 39 11.66 -20.95 16.28
N LEU A 40 10.40 -20.76 16.65
CA LEU A 40 9.34 -20.36 15.71
C LEU A 40 9.23 -18.83 15.62
N SER A 41 8.92 -18.35 14.42
CA SER A 41 8.47 -16.97 14.22
C SER A 41 6.98 -16.86 14.56
N THR A 42 6.65 -16.20 15.66
CA THR A 42 5.26 -15.99 16.11
C THR A 42 4.44 -15.16 15.11
N THR A 43 5.10 -14.31 14.32
CA THR A 43 4.47 -13.56 13.22
C THR A 43 4.09 -14.49 12.06
N TYR A 44 4.93 -15.47 11.75
CA TYR A 44 4.65 -16.47 10.71
C TYR A 44 3.47 -17.36 11.10
N VAL A 45 3.45 -17.86 12.33
CA VAL A 45 2.37 -18.74 12.82
C VAL A 45 1.04 -18.00 12.85
N THR A 46 1.00 -16.79 13.44
CA THR A 46 -0.24 -16.00 13.54
C THR A 46 -0.76 -15.61 12.15
N PHE A 47 0.14 -15.22 11.25
CA PHE A 47 -0.22 -14.91 9.87
C PHE A 47 -0.82 -16.11 9.13
N MET A 48 -0.23 -17.29 9.30
CA MET A 48 -0.77 -18.53 8.72
C MET A 48 -2.15 -18.89 9.27
N VAL A 49 -2.37 -18.74 10.57
CA VAL A 49 -3.68 -18.99 11.19
C VAL A 49 -4.74 -18.03 10.62
N ILE A 50 -4.44 -16.73 10.55
CA ILE A 50 -5.38 -15.73 10.01
C ILE A 50 -5.70 -16.00 8.54
N MET A 51 -4.69 -16.34 7.74
CA MET A 51 -4.88 -16.65 6.31
C MET A 51 -5.65 -17.96 6.10
N GLY A 52 -5.38 -18.98 6.92
CA GLY A 52 -6.11 -20.25 6.91
C GLY A 52 -7.58 -20.07 7.27
N THR A 53 -7.87 -19.33 8.35
CA THR A 53 -9.25 -18.99 8.73
C THR A 53 -9.94 -18.18 7.64
N SER A 54 -9.26 -17.21 7.02
CA SER A 54 -9.82 -16.43 5.91
C SER A 54 -10.18 -17.28 4.69
N LEU A 55 -9.43 -18.35 4.42
CA LEU A 55 -9.74 -19.30 3.35
C LEU A 55 -10.96 -20.16 3.71
N ALA A 56 -10.99 -20.68 4.95
CA ALA A 56 -12.09 -21.50 5.46
C ALA A 56 -13.43 -20.75 5.52
N ASP A 57 -13.38 -19.46 5.84
CA ASP A 57 -14.54 -18.55 5.84
C ASP A 57 -15.08 -18.22 4.44
N ARG A 58 -14.56 -18.85 3.38
CA ARG A 58 -14.89 -18.56 1.97
C ARG A 58 -14.76 -17.07 1.62
N ALA A 59 -13.86 -16.34 2.28
CA ALA A 59 -13.64 -14.92 2.01
C ALA A 59 -12.90 -14.66 0.67
N TRP A 60 -12.54 -15.73 -0.04
CA TRP A 60 -11.85 -15.72 -1.32
C TRP A 60 -12.85 -15.92 -2.46
N GLY A 61 -13.51 -14.83 -2.87
CA GLY A 61 -14.35 -14.82 -4.08
C GLY A 61 -13.50 -14.77 -5.36
N ARG A 62 -14.04 -15.23 -6.50
CA ARG A 62 -13.31 -15.31 -7.79
C ARG A 62 -12.67 -13.99 -8.21
N GLU A 63 -13.32 -12.87 -7.93
CA GLU A 63 -12.81 -11.53 -8.24
C GLU A 63 -11.83 -10.93 -7.21
N SER A 64 -11.67 -11.51 -6.02
CA SER A 64 -10.83 -10.93 -4.94
C SER A 64 -9.77 -11.87 -4.36
N ALA A 65 -9.83 -13.16 -4.67
CA ALA A 65 -8.86 -14.16 -4.24
C ALA A 65 -7.45 -13.83 -4.72
N VAL A 66 -7.30 -13.44 -5.99
CA VAL A 66 -5.99 -13.15 -6.61
C VAL A 66 -5.25 -12.05 -5.85
N ASN A 67 -5.92 -10.93 -5.56
CA ASN A 67 -5.26 -9.80 -4.89
C ASN A 67 -4.84 -10.14 -3.45
N ARG A 68 -5.60 -10.99 -2.76
CA ARG A 68 -5.29 -11.43 -1.39
C ARG A 68 -4.14 -12.44 -1.37
N ILE A 69 -4.15 -13.41 -2.28
CA ILE A 69 -3.08 -14.39 -2.45
C ILE A 69 -1.78 -13.69 -2.84
N THR A 70 -1.82 -12.72 -3.76
CA THR A 70 -0.62 -11.93 -4.11
C THR A 70 -0.06 -11.18 -2.90
N GLY A 71 -0.92 -10.63 -2.04
CA GLY A 71 -0.49 -10.04 -0.76
C GLY A 71 0.21 -11.06 0.15
N VAL A 72 -0.36 -12.28 0.27
CA VAL A 72 0.25 -13.38 1.02
C VAL A 72 1.62 -13.77 0.46
N ILE A 73 1.71 -13.99 -0.85
CA ILE A 73 2.96 -14.32 -1.52
C ILE A 73 4.00 -13.22 -1.30
N THR A 74 3.59 -11.96 -1.34
CA THR A 74 4.49 -10.82 -1.12
C THR A 74 5.12 -10.83 0.27
N VAL A 75 4.35 -11.18 1.31
CA VAL A 75 4.84 -11.26 2.69
C VAL A 75 5.85 -12.42 2.85
N ILE A 76 5.49 -13.62 2.37
CA ILE A 76 6.39 -14.79 2.42
C ILE A 76 7.66 -14.53 1.60
N SER A 77 7.51 -13.97 0.40
CA SER A 77 8.65 -13.63 -0.46
C SER A 77 9.53 -12.55 0.16
N GLY A 78 8.95 -11.59 0.90
CA GLY A 78 9.71 -10.53 1.57
C GLY A 78 10.62 -11.07 2.67
N TRP A 79 10.11 -12.00 3.50
CA TRP A 79 10.92 -12.67 4.53
C TRP A 79 12.04 -13.51 3.93
N PHE A 80 11.73 -14.29 2.89
CA PHE A 80 12.73 -15.11 2.21
C PHE A 80 13.78 -14.26 1.48
N PHE A 81 13.35 -13.22 0.76
CA PHE A 81 14.25 -12.32 0.05
C PHE A 81 15.18 -11.56 0.99
N THR A 82 14.68 -11.14 2.16
CA THR A 82 15.51 -10.50 3.19
C THR A 82 16.55 -11.48 3.73
N ALA A 83 16.16 -12.73 4.03
CA ALA A 83 17.09 -13.75 4.49
C ALA A 83 18.16 -14.08 3.43
N LEU A 84 17.75 -14.24 2.17
CA LEU A 84 18.65 -14.52 1.04
C LEU A 84 19.63 -13.35 0.81
N SER A 85 19.13 -12.11 0.86
CA SER A 85 19.94 -10.91 0.72
C SER A 85 20.96 -10.80 1.86
N ALA A 86 20.52 -10.97 3.12
CA ALA A 86 21.40 -10.94 4.28
C ALA A 86 22.48 -12.04 4.20
N PHE A 87 22.10 -13.26 3.81
CA PHE A 87 23.02 -14.36 3.61
C PHE A 87 24.04 -14.07 2.51
N THR A 88 23.59 -13.54 1.36
CA THR A 88 24.47 -13.19 0.24
C THR A 88 25.48 -12.10 0.63
N VAL A 89 25.03 -11.06 1.33
CA VAL A 89 25.90 -9.98 1.82
C VAL A 89 26.89 -10.52 2.86
N ALA A 90 26.43 -11.32 3.83
CA ALA A 90 27.30 -11.93 4.84
C ALA A 90 28.35 -12.84 4.20
N PHE A 91 27.97 -13.62 3.18
CA PHE A 91 28.88 -14.45 2.41
C PHE A 91 29.95 -13.61 1.68
N LEU A 92 29.55 -12.52 1.01
CA LEU A 92 30.48 -11.61 0.36
C LEU A 92 31.47 -10.98 1.35
N VAL A 93 30.95 -10.51 2.49
CA VAL A 93 31.77 -9.92 3.56
C VAL A 93 32.76 -10.95 4.11
N ALA A 94 32.30 -12.17 4.38
CA ALA A 94 33.16 -13.25 4.85
C ALA A 94 34.27 -13.59 3.84
N LEU A 95 33.93 -13.63 2.54
CA LEU A 95 34.91 -13.86 1.46
C LEU A 95 35.99 -12.77 1.41
N ILE A 96 35.59 -11.50 1.55
CA ILE A 96 36.52 -10.36 1.57
C ILE A 96 37.46 -10.43 2.78
N ILE A 97 36.93 -10.77 3.96
CA ILE A 97 37.73 -10.94 5.17
C ILE A 97 38.71 -12.10 5.02
N HIS A 98 38.29 -13.20 4.40
CA HIS A 98 39.16 -14.36 4.17
C HIS A 98 40.38 -14.01 3.31
N TRP A 99 40.25 -13.16 2.28
CA TRP A 99 41.39 -12.72 1.46
C TRP A 99 42.21 -11.55 2.05
N THR A 100 41.58 -10.65 2.81
CA THR A 100 42.23 -9.39 3.25
C THR A 100 42.76 -9.47 4.69
N GLY A 101 42.32 -10.45 5.49
CA GLY A 101 42.70 -10.59 6.90
C GLY A 101 42.27 -9.39 7.74
N PHE A 102 43.09 -9.03 8.74
CA PHE A 102 42.77 -7.97 9.72
C PHE A 102 42.50 -6.60 9.09
N THR A 103 43.23 -6.24 8.03
CA THR A 103 43.06 -4.97 7.31
C THR A 103 41.66 -4.86 6.68
N GLY A 104 41.06 -5.97 6.28
CA GLY A 104 39.71 -6.00 5.69
C GLY A 104 38.61 -5.64 6.68
N ILE A 105 38.78 -6.01 7.95
CA ILE A 105 37.80 -5.74 9.01
C ILE A 105 37.70 -4.23 9.29
N ILE A 106 38.86 -3.56 9.38
CA ILE A 106 38.92 -2.11 9.63
C ILE A 106 38.25 -1.34 8.48
N LEU A 107 38.53 -1.74 7.23
CA LEU A 107 37.93 -1.11 6.05
C LEU A 107 36.40 -1.30 6.00
N LEU A 108 35.91 -2.50 6.33
CA LEU A 108 34.48 -2.81 6.37
C LEU A 108 33.72 -2.01 7.42
N ILE A 109 34.31 -1.82 8.61
CA ILE A 109 33.70 -0.98 9.66
C ILE A 109 33.54 0.46 9.18
N LEU A 110 34.57 1.01 8.54
CA LEU A 110 34.52 2.37 8.01
C LEU A 110 33.46 2.51 6.89
N LEU A 111 33.35 1.50 6.03
CA LEU A 111 32.33 1.42 4.99
C LEU A 111 30.91 1.38 5.56
N VAL A 112 30.67 0.55 6.59
CA VAL A 112 29.35 0.46 7.26
C VAL A 112 28.98 1.81 7.88
N LEU A 113 29.91 2.47 8.57
CA LEU A 113 29.67 3.77 9.19
C LEU A 113 29.28 4.82 8.13
N PHE A 114 30.00 4.83 7.00
CA PHE A 114 29.69 5.70 5.86
C PHE A 114 28.29 5.44 5.28
N ILE A 115 27.91 4.17 5.09
CA ILE A 115 26.58 3.79 4.58
C ILE A 115 25.47 4.22 5.54
N VAL A 116 25.66 4.04 6.86
CA VAL A 116 24.66 4.43 7.87
C VAL A 116 24.43 5.94 7.86
N ILE A 117 25.50 6.74 7.83
CA ILE A 117 25.40 8.20 7.78
C ILE A 117 24.63 8.63 6.53
N LYS A 118 25.03 8.12 5.36
CA LYS A 118 24.36 8.43 4.09
C LYS A 118 22.88 8.04 4.11
N THR A 119 22.56 6.86 4.66
CA THR A 119 21.18 6.37 4.75
C THR A 119 20.33 7.29 5.61
N ARG A 120 20.84 7.73 6.77
CA ARG A 120 20.15 8.69 7.65
C ARG A 120 19.92 10.04 6.96
N THR A 121 20.92 10.57 6.26
CA THR A 121 20.78 11.85 5.54
C THR A 121 19.75 11.76 4.40
N VAL A 122 19.71 10.64 3.67
CA VAL A 122 18.75 10.44 2.57
C VAL A 122 17.32 10.28 3.10
N HIS A 123 17.12 9.54 4.19
CA HIS A 123 15.79 9.41 4.81
C HIS A 123 15.30 10.76 5.33
N LYS A 124 16.15 11.50 6.06
CA LYS A 124 15.80 12.83 6.57
C LYS A 124 15.38 13.80 5.44
N LYS A 125 16.08 13.80 4.31
CA LYS A 125 15.72 14.65 3.15
C LYS A 125 14.37 14.26 2.54
N ARG A 126 14.07 12.97 2.44
CA ARG A 126 12.78 12.48 1.94
C ARG A 126 11.64 12.82 2.90
N ASP A 127 11.87 12.67 4.20
CA ASP A 127 10.90 13.02 5.23
C ASP A 127 10.59 14.53 5.22
N GLU A 128 11.61 15.37 5.04
CA GLU A 128 11.45 16.83 4.89
C GLU A 128 10.71 17.22 3.60
N GLU A 129 10.96 16.53 2.48
CA GLU A 129 10.22 16.74 1.22
C GLU A 129 8.75 16.31 1.35
N GLU A 130 8.48 15.15 1.97
CA GLU A 130 7.12 14.68 2.22
C GLU A 130 6.37 15.59 3.20
N GLN A 131 7.06 16.12 4.22
CA GLN A 131 6.46 17.06 5.17
C GLN A 131 6.14 18.40 4.54
N LYS A 132 7.01 18.95 3.68
CA LYS A 132 6.73 20.19 2.91
C LYS A 132 5.53 20.04 1.98
N ILE A 133 5.40 18.88 1.33
CA ILE A 133 4.24 18.59 0.49
C ILE A 133 2.96 18.54 1.34
N LYS A 134 3.00 17.88 2.51
CA LYS A 134 1.87 17.83 3.43
C LYS A 134 1.49 19.20 3.98
N GLU A 135 2.46 20.01 4.43
CA GLU A 135 2.20 21.36 4.94
C GLU A 135 1.62 22.28 3.85
N SER A 136 2.10 22.18 2.60
CA SER A 136 1.51 22.94 1.48
C SER A 136 0.06 22.53 1.17
N TYR A 137 -0.30 21.26 1.43
CA TYR A 137 -1.65 20.75 1.20
C TYR A 137 -2.60 21.12 2.35
N TYR A 138 -2.14 21.06 3.60
CA TYR A 138 -2.94 21.43 4.78
C TYR A 138 -3.14 22.95 4.92
N ALA A 139 -2.14 23.77 4.57
CA ALA A 139 -2.31 25.23 4.52
C ALA A 139 -3.36 25.66 3.47
N ASP A 140 -3.50 24.88 2.40
CA ASP A 140 -4.54 25.07 1.38
C ASP A 140 -5.91 24.53 1.86
N GLU A 141 -5.93 23.56 2.79
CA GLU A 141 -7.15 22.95 3.35
C GLU A 141 -7.78 23.79 4.48
N GLU A 142 -6.96 24.42 5.32
CA GLU A 142 -7.43 25.32 6.40
C GLU A 142 -8.08 26.61 5.84
N LEU A 143 -7.65 27.05 4.65
CA LEU A 143 -8.31 28.12 3.88
C LEU A 143 -9.57 27.63 3.13
N LYS A 144 -9.73 26.32 2.90
CA LYS A 144 -10.85 25.71 2.14
C LYS A 144 -12.04 25.32 3.00
N SER A 145 -11.89 25.14 4.32
CA SER A 145 -13.00 24.71 5.18
C SER A 145 -14.16 25.70 5.23
N GLU A 146 -13.90 26.99 4.97
CA GLU A 146 -14.93 28.04 4.95
C GLU A 146 -15.70 28.09 3.61
N ASN A 147 -15.17 27.52 2.51
CA ASN A 147 -15.77 27.57 1.17
C ASN A 147 -15.59 26.25 0.37
N ILE A 148 -15.97 25.13 0.97
CA ILE A 148 -15.93 23.79 0.34
C ILE A 148 -16.75 23.75 -0.96
N LEU A 149 -17.88 24.47 -1.01
CA LEU A 149 -18.75 24.53 -2.19
C LEU A 149 -18.08 25.25 -3.37
N GLU A 150 -17.38 26.35 -3.10
CA GLU A 150 -16.70 27.14 -4.13
C GLU A 150 -15.47 26.40 -4.66
N THR A 151 -14.75 25.73 -3.76
CA THR A 151 -13.64 24.83 -4.10
C THR A 151 -14.12 23.69 -4.99
N CYS A 152 -15.21 23.02 -4.63
CA CYS A 152 -15.75 21.92 -5.42
C CYS A 152 -16.20 22.39 -6.83
N LYS A 153 -16.80 23.58 -6.93
CA LYS A 153 -17.14 24.19 -8.23
C LYS A 153 -15.89 24.45 -9.07
N LYS A 154 -14.83 24.96 -8.46
CA LYS A 154 -13.55 25.25 -9.14
C LYS A 154 -12.86 23.96 -9.60
N ASP A 155 -12.75 22.97 -8.71
CA ASP A 155 -12.14 21.67 -9.01
C ASP A 155 -12.91 20.93 -10.12
N VAL A 156 -14.25 20.92 -10.06
CA VAL A 156 -15.09 20.30 -11.11
C VAL A 156 -14.94 21.05 -12.44
N SER A 157 -14.91 22.38 -12.44
CA SER A 157 -14.71 23.19 -13.64
C SER A 157 -13.33 22.94 -14.28
N GLU A 158 -12.28 22.83 -13.47
CA GLU A 158 -10.91 22.56 -13.91
C GLU A 158 -10.76 21.14 -14.48
N ILE A 159 -11.40 20.15 -13.85
CA ILE A 159 -11.46 18.78 -14.36
C ILE A 159 -12.19 18.73 -15.71
N ILE A 160 -13.35 19.40 -15.84
CA ILE A 160 -14.12 19.43 -17.10
C ILE A 160 -13.31 20.11 -18.21
N SER A 161 -12.64 21.23 -17.91
CA SER A 161 -11.76 21.92 -18.86
C SER A 161 -10.58 21.04 -19.30
N SER A 162 -9.99 20.31 -18.36
CA SER A 162 -8.90 19.37 -18.63
C SER A 162 -9.35 18.19 -19.49
N ILE A 163 -10.53 17.63 -19.21
CA ILE A 163 -11.13 16.56 -20.04
C ILE A 163 -11.38 17.06 -21.46
N SER A 164 -11.92 18.27 -21.61
CA SER A 164 -12.17 18.87 -22.93
C SER A 164 -10.87 19.05 -23.74
N LYS A 165 -9.80 19.55 -23.11
CA LYS A 165 -8.48 19.67 -23.75
C LYS A 165 -7.91 18.30 -24.14
N LEU A 166 -8.00 17.31 -23.25
CA LEU A 166 -7.53 15.95 -23.53
C LEU A 166 -8.31 15.32 -24.70
N PHE A 167 -9.62 15.54 -24.76
CA PHE A 167 -10.45 15.03 -25.86
C PHE A 167 -10.10 15.69 -27.20
N SER A 168 -9.88 17.01 -27.20
CA SER A 168 -9.41 17.76 -28.37
C SER A 168 -8.02 17.30 -28.84
N ASN A 169 -7.11 17.04 -27.90
CA ASN A 169 -5.77 16.52 -28.20
C ASN A 169 -5.81 15.10 -28.75
N ILE A 170 -6.67 14.22 -28.21
CA ILE A 170 -6.91 12.88 -28.76
C ILE A 170 -7.48 12.97 -30.17
N TYR A 171 -8.51 13.79 -30.38
CA TYR A 171 -9.15 13.97 -31.68
C TYR A 171 -8.18 14.50 -32.74
N THR A 172 -7.43 15.55 -32.40
CA THR A 172 -6.42 16.15 -33.29
C THR A 172 -5.25 15.19 -33.56
N GLY A 173 -4.81 14.44 -32.54
CA GLY A 173 -3.74 13.44 -32.67
C GLY A 173 -4.17 12.23 -33.49
N LEU A 174 -5.46 11.85 -33.44
CA LEU A 174 -6.02 10.75 -34.22
C LEU A 174 -6.16 11.13 -35.70
N ILE A 175 -6.59 12.37 -36.01
CA ILE A 175 -6.68 12.88 -37.38
C ILE A 175 -5.30 12.98 -38.05
N LYS A 176 -4.28 13.41 -37.29
CA LYS A 176 -2.91 13.56 -37.80
C LYS A 176 -2.10 12.25 -37.81
N GLU A 177 -2.70 11.14 -37.36
CA GLU A 177 -2.07 9.82 -37.19
C GLU A 177 -0.73 9.84 -36.41
N ASP A 178 -0.57 10.81 -35.49
CA ASP A 178 0.68 11.00 -34.75
C ASP A 178 0.70 10.15 -33.47
N ARG A 179 1.29 8.96 -33.58
CA ARG A 179 1.44 8.00 -32.46
C ARG A 179 2.29 8.52 -31.31
N LYS A 180 3.21 9.47 -31.53
CA LYS A 180 4.04 10.03 -30.44
C LYS A 180 3.24 10.99 -29.57
N SER A 181 2.46 11.88 -30.20
CA SER A 181 1.57 12.82 -29.51
C SER A 181 0.54 12.08 -28.64
N LEU A 182 -0.12 11.06 -29.19
CA LEU A 182 -1.11 10.25 -28.47
C LEU A 182 -0.55 9.53 -27.23
N LYS A 183 0.70 9.05 -27.31
CA LYS A 183 1.39 8.40 -26.18
C LYS A 183 1.71 9.41 -25.06
N GLY A 184 2.00 10.66 -25.42
CA GLY A 184 2.16 11.77 -24.49
C GLY A 184 0.86 12.09 -23.75
N THR A 185 -0.24 12.26 -24.49
CA THR A 185 -1.57 12.50 -23.93
C THR A 185 -2.04 11.33 -23.04
N LEU A 186 -1.73 10.08 -23.40
CA LEU A 186 -2.03 8.90 -22.57
C LEU A 186 -1.25 8.90 -21.24
N LYS A 187 0.00 9.39 -21.25
CA LYS A 187 0.82 9.52 -20.03
C LYS A 187 0.26 10.63 -19.13
N GLU A 188 -0.19 11.73 -19.72
CA GLU A 188 -0.85 12.84 -19.03
C GLU A 188 -2.17 12.39 -18.39
N ILE A 189 -3.01 11.65 -19.11
CA ILE A 189 -4.25 11.04 -18.58
C ILE A 189 -3.95 10.13 -17.37
N LYS A 190 -2.90 9.31 -17.46
CA LYS A 190 -2.49 8.43 -16.35
C LYS A 190 -2.02 9.24 -15.13
N LEU A 191 -1.31 10.34 -15.35
CA LEU A 191 -0.87 11.24 -14.29
C LEU A 191 -2.07 11.93 -13.62
N THR A 192 -2.94 12.59 -14.39
CA THR A 192 -4.16 13.26 -13.91
C THR A 192 -5.08 12.32 -13.14
N ARG A 193 -5.18 11.04 -13.56
CA ARG A 193 -5.92 10.00 -12.81
C ARG A 193 -5.26 9.64 -11.48
N SER A 194 -3.93 9.71 -11.38
CA SER A 194 -3.20 9.33 -10.17
C SER A 194 -3.15 10.42 -9.10
N LEU A 195 -3.34 11.69 -9.49
CA LEU A 195 -3.36 12.85 -8.58
C LEU A 195 -4.44 12.75 -7.49
N PRO A 196 -5.74 12.53 -7.81
CA PRO A 196 -6.76 12.39 -6.78
C PRO A 196 -6.57 11.11 -5.95
N ALA A 197 -6.05 10.03 -6.54
CA ALA A 197 -5.77 8.78 -5.81
C ALA A 197 -4.64 8.95 -4.79
N LYS A 198 -3.58 9.70 -5.12
CA LYS A 198 -2.49 10.02 -4.20
C LYS A 198 -2.90 11.03 -3.13
N ALA A 199 -3.67 12.06 -3.50
CA ALA A 199 -4.23 13.03 -2.56
C ALA A 199 -5.16 12.33 -1.54
N MET A 200 -6.05 11.45 -2.00
CA MET A 200 -6.95 10.67 -1.14
C MET A 200 -6.20 9.64 -0.26
N ALA A 201 -5.10 9.04 -0.77
CA ALA A 201 -4.25 8.15 0.02
C ALA A 201 -3.47 8.89 1.12
N SER A 202 -3.07 10.14 0.87
CA SER A 202 -2.43 11.00 1.87
C SER A 202 -3.42 11.52 2.92
N ALA A 203 -4.69 11.71 2.56
CA ALA A 203 -5.74 12.23 3.44
C ALA A 203 -6.41 11.17 4.34
N ASN A 204 -5.93 9.91 4.36
CA ASN A 204 -6.53 8.78 5.09
C ASN A 204 -8.05 8.59 4.83
N VAL A 205 -8.52 9.01 3.65
CA VAL A 205 -9.93 8.84 3.26
C VAL A 205 -10.14 7.40 2.83
N PRO A 206 -11.04 6.63 3.47
CA PRO A 206 -11.23 5.22 3.14
C PRO A 206 -11.72 5.08 1.70
N THR A 207 -10.85 4.60 0.81
CA THR A 207 -11.07 4.39 -0.63
C THR A 207 -12.20 3.39 -0.92
N ARG A 208 -12.71 2.71 0.12
CA ARG A 208 -13.77 1.69 0.06
C ARG A 208 -15.16 2.28 -0.20
N THR A 209 -15.42 3.52 0.23
CA THR A 209 -16.76 4.14 0.14
C THR A 209 -17.11 4.54 -1.29
N ILE A 210 -16.11 4.91 -2.09
CA ILE A 210 -16.31 5.38 -3.47
C ILE A 210 -16.56 4.20 -4.43
N ASN A 211 -15.87 3.07 -4.24
CA ASN A 211 -16.08 1.89 -5.08
C ASN A 211 -17.51 1.34 -4.97
N PHE A 212 -18.15 1.47 -3.80
CA PHE A 212 -19.53 1.03 -3.62
C PHE A 212 -20.51 1.94 -4.39
N ASN A 213 -20.36 3.27 -4.30
CA ASN A 213 -21.20 4.21 -5.04
C ASN A 213 -20.97 4.17 -6.56
N ILE A 214 -19.74 3.94 -7.02
CA ILE A 214 -19.46 3.74 -8.44
C ILE A 214 -20.09 2.43 -8.97
N LEU A 215 -20.12 1.36 -8.16
CA LEU A 215 -20.80 0.12 -8.53
C LEU A 215 -22.32 0.28 -8.59
N ILE A 216 -22.91 1.06 -7.67
CA ILE A 216 -24.34 1.40 -7.70
C ILE A 216 -24.67 2.26 -8.92
N LEU A 217 -23.85 3.27 -9.24
CA LEU A 217 -24.07 4.11 -10.43
C LEU A 217 -23.89 3.35 -11.75
N LYS A 218 -22.95 2.39 -11.81
CA LYS A 218 -22.76 1.54 -12.99
C LYS A 218 -23.89 0.53 -13.19
N SER A 219 -24.54 0.10 -12.10
CA SER A 219 -25.76 -0.71 -12.13
C SER A 219 -26.99 0.10 -12.61
N GLN A 220 -27.09 1.37 -12.22
CA GLN A 220 -28.21 2.25 -12.61
C GLN A 220 -28.14 2.74 -14.07
N PHE A 221 -26.96 2.74 -14.69
CA PHE A 221 -26.75 3.18 -16.08
C PHE A 221 -26.59 2.03 -17.10
N SER A 222 -26.80 0.78 -16.68
CA SER A 222 -26.78 -0.40 -17.56
C SER A 222 -28.20 -0.93 -17.77
N THR A 223 -29.08 -0.11 -18.34
CA THR A 223 -30.27 -0.53 -19.09
C THR A 223 -30.20 0.18 -20.45
#